data_AF-A0A958FUI4-F1
#
_entry.id   AF-A0A958FUI4-F1
#
_cell.length_a   1.000
_cell.length_b   1.000
_cell.length_c   1.000
_cell.angle_alpha   90.00
_cell.angle_beta   90.00
_cell.angle_gamma   90.00
#
_symmetry.space_group_name_H-M   'P 1'
#
loop_
_entity.id
_entity.type
_entity.pdbx_description
1 polymer ?
#
loop_
_entity_poly.entity_id
_entity_poly.type
_entity_poly.pdbx_seq_one_letter_code
_entity_poly.pdbx_strand_id
1 'polypeptide(L)'
;MRILAFIILIIPQLMWAQLFPNLGGQRVGISTAQFLKIGVGARSVGMGESYVAVADDIESLYWNPAGIALFDKNAVFFSHTQWVVDVKMEYVGAVYHINQSNSIGAAITYLHTEDMVETTELQPFGTGRMFSFGDFLLGLTYARNMTDQFSFGLSVKFMHETIADLTMRAVLFDLGTYYKTGWKSTRFAVSVSNFGNDMAPTGTSLNTNLNNEQTEITEYQSFAPPTVFRIGIAGELMDRENHRVTGSIQLNHPNDNAENVNLGMEYWWKETLAFRSGYKTAQVEESFSLGVGLHFP
;
A
#
# COMPACT_ATOMS: atom_id res chain seq x y z
N MET A 1 -9.92 43.35 0.72
CA MET A 1 -10.70 42.47 1.63
C MET A 1 -12.00 41.92 1.01
N ARG A 2 -12.78 42.67 0.21
CA ARG A 2 -14.06 42.17 -0.35
C ARG A 2 -13.93 41.06 -1.41
N ILE A 3 -12.83 41.02 -2.17
CA ILE A 3 -12.57 39.98 -3.18
C ILE A 3 -12.12 38.65 -2.53
N LEU A 4 -11.34 38.70 -1.45
CA LEU A 4 -10.97 37.50 -0.68
C LEU A 4 -12.19 36.84 -0.02
N ALA A 5 -13.14 37.64 0.48
CA ALA A 5 -14.38 37.11 1.04
C ALA A 5 -15.25 36.40 -0.01
N PHE A 6 -15.22 36.85 -1.27
CA PHE A 6 -15.94 36.21 -2.38
C PHE A 6 -15.28 34.89 -2.82
N ILE A 7 -13.94 34.81 -2.81
CA ILE A 7 -13.21 33.57 -3.10
C ILE A 7 -13.46 32.53 -2.00
N ILE A 8 -13.47 32.95 -0.73
CA ILE A 8 -13.75 32.06 0.42
C ILE A 8 -15.21 31.56 0.41
N LEU A 9 -16.16 32.32 -0.14
CA LEU A 9 -17.57 31.90 -0.22
C LEU A 9 -17.87 30.95 -1.40
N ILE A 10 -17.05 30.98 -2.46
CA ILE A 10 -17.22 30.12 -3.65
C ILE A 10 -16.56 28.74 -3.44
N ILE A 11 -15.51 28.66 -2.62
CA ILE A 11 -14.81 27.40 -2.31
C ILE A 11 -15.75 26.31 -1.76
N PRO A 12 -16.64 26.53 -0.77
CA PRO A 12 -17.47 25.46 -0.24
C PRO A 12 -18.54 24.94 -1.23
N GLN A 13 -18.93 25.70 -2.26
CA GLN A 13 -19.92 25.25 -3.25
C GLN A 13 -19.33 24.39 -4.38
N LEU A 14 -18.01 24.44 -4.58
CA LEU A 14 -17.28 23.56 -5.51
C LEU A 14 -16.83 22.24 -4.87
N MET A 15 -16.86 22.12 -3.54
CA MET A 15 -16.38 20.93 -2.81
C MET A 15 -17.26 19.67 -2.96
N TRP A 16 -18.38 19.76 -3.69
CA TRP A 16 -19.32 18.65 -3.88
C TRP A 16 -19.39 18.17 -5.34
N ALA A 17 -18.70 18.83 -6.27
CA ALA A 17 -18.50 18.30 -7.60
C ALA A 17 -17.38 17.26 -7.54
N GLN A 18 -17.71 16.00 -7.84
CA GLN A 18 -16.70 14.95 -7.97
C GLN A 18 -15.78 15.34 -9.14
N LEU A 19 -14.59 15.88 -8.85
CA LEU A 19 -13.62 16.32 -9.86
C LEU A 19 -13.20 15.18 -10.80
N PHE A 20 -13.33 13.93 -10.35
CA PHE A 20 -13.04 12.72 -11.10
C PHE A 20 -14.23 11.76 -11.00
N PRO A 21 -14.77 11.21 -12.10
CA PRO A 21 -15.83 10.20 -12.04
C PRO A 21 -15.36 8.94 -11.29
N ASN A 22 -16.26 8.25 -10.58
CA ASN A 22 -15.96 6.98 -9.91
C ASN A 22 -15.96 5.87 -10.98
N LEU A 23 -14.79 5.67 -11.59
CA LEU A 23 -14.58 4.61 -12.58
C LEU A 23 -14.11 3.34 -11.85
N GLY A 24 -14.84 2.24 -12.01
CA GLY A 24 -14.43 0.94 -11.47
C GLY A 24 -14.98 0.58 -10.09
N GLY A 25 -15.70 1.46 -9.39
CA GLY A 25 -16.28 1.16 -8.07
C GLY A 25 -17.26 -0.02 -8.03
N GLN A 26 -17.76 -0.48 -9.17
CA GLN A 26 -18.58 -1.71 -9.27
C GLN A 26 -17.76 -3.00 -9.13
N ARG A 27 -16.43 -2.92 -9.17
CA ARG A 27 -15.51 -4.06 -9.07
C ARG A 27 -15.10 -4.39 -7.64
N VAL A 28 -15.64 -3.68 -6.64
CA VAL A 28 -15.31 -3.90 -5.23
C VAL A 28 -15.62 -5.34 -4.83
N GLY A 29 -14.66 -5.98 -4.17
CA GLY A 29 -14.82 -7.32 -3.60
C GLY A 29 -14.58 -8.49 -4.55
N ILE A 30 -13.98 -8.26 -5.73
CA ILE A 30 -13.69 -9.33 -6.71
C ILE A 30 -12.24 -9.82 -6.70
N SER A 31 -11.47 -9.51 -5.66
CA SER A 31 -10.06 -9.90 -5.52
C SER A 31 -9.81 -10.73 -4.26
N THR A 32 -8.76 -11.54 -4.30
CA THR A 32 -8.22 -12.28 -3.15
C THR A 32 -7.18 -11.45 -2.39
N ALA A 33 -6.62 -11.97 -1.30
CA ALA A 33 -5.45 -11.39 -0.60
C ALA A 33 -5.62 -9.90 -0.25
N GLN A 34 -6.74 -9.56 0.40
CA GLN A 34 -7.10 -8.17 0.71
C GLN A 34 -6.07 -7.45 1.57
N PHE A 35 -5.28 -8.17 2.37
CA PHE A 35 -4.22 -7.59 3.20
C PHE A 35 -3.17 -6.81 2.39
N LEU A 36 -2.97 -7.16 1.11
CA LEU A 36 -2.05 -6.47 0.20
C LEU A 36 -2.47 -5.04 -0.14
N LYS A 37 -3.66 -4.61 0.29
CA LYS A 37 -4.19 -3.26 0.09
C LYS A 37 -3.90 -2.35 1.28
N ILE A 38 -3.46 -2.90 2.43
CA ILE A 38 -3.11 -2.10 3.61
C ILE A 38 -1.76 -1.43 3.37
N GLY A 39 -1.71 -0.11 3.46
CA GLY A 39 -0.48 0.65 3.27
C GLY A 39 0.59 0.32 4.32
N VAL A 40 1.85 0.27 3.89
CA VAL A 40 3.02 0.03 4.76
C VAL A 40 3.83 1.31 4.89
N GLY A 41 4.08 1.72 6.14
CA GLY A 41 4.98 2.80 6.50
C GLY A 41 4.29 4.11 6.87
N ALA A 42 4.69 4.69 8.00
CA ALA A 42 4.05 5.91 8.51
C ALA A 42 4.32 7.14 7.62
N ARG A 43 5.45 7.16 6.89
CA ARG A 43 5.76 8.25 5.94
C ARG A 43 4.80 8.21 4.77
N SER A 44 4.73 7.08 4.07
CA SER A 44 3.87 6.89 2.91
C SER A 44 2.37 6.98 3.24
N VAL A 45 1.90 6.32 4.30
CA VAL A 45 0.48 6.41 4.75
C VAL A 45 0.13 7.84 5.16
N GLY A 46 1.02 8.55 5.87
CA GLY A 46 0.83 9.95 6.26
C GLY A 46 0.79 10.93 5.07
N MET A 47 1.31 10.54 3.90
CA MET A 47 1.21 11.26 2.63
C MET A 47 0.03 10.80 1.77
N GLY A 48 -0.92 10.05 2.34
CA GLY A 48 -2.10 9.56 1.65
C GLY A 48 -1.77 8.51 0.61
N GLU A 49 -0.68 7.76 0.81
CA GLU A 49 -0.20 6.72 -0.11
C GLU A 49 0.16 7.26 -1.52
N SER A 50 0.31 8.58 -1.66
CA SER A 50 0.88 9.23 -2.85
C SER A 50 2.41 9.16 -2.77
N TYR A 51 2.95 7.95 -2.92
CA TYR A 51 4.33 7.63 -2.57
C TYR A 51 5.16 7.04 -3.72
N VAL A 52 4.59 6.55 -4.82
CA VAL A 52 5.32 5.85 -5.90
C VAL A 52 6.44 6.69 -6.52
N ALA A 53 6.24 8.00 -6.65
CA ALA A 53 7.27 8.93 -7.11
C ALA A 53 8.09 9.56 -5.97
N VAL A 54 7.67 9.42 -4.72
CA VAL A 54 8.42 9.88 -3.54
C VAL A 54 9.37 8.80 -3.04
N ALA A 55 9.07 7.52 -3.31
CA ALA A 55 9.75 6.31 -2.85
C ALA A 55 11.23 6.27 -3.24
N ASP A 56 12.05 7.02 -2.52
CA ASP A 56 13.49 7.17 -2.63
C ASP A 56 14.23 6.67 -1.38
N ASP A 57 13.52 5.92 -0.53
CA ASP A 57 14.01 5.31 0.70
C ASP A 57 13.61 3.83 0.78
N ILE A 58 13.86 3.21 1.93
CA ILE A 58 13.60 1.78 2.15
C ILE A 58 12.11 1.38 2.05
N GLU A 59 11.16 2.31 2.25
CA GLU A 59 9.73 2.03 2.06
C GLU A 59 9.40 1.73 0.57
N SER A 60 10.31 2.07 -0.35
CA SER A 60 10.20 1.72 -1.77
C SER A 60 10.11 0.22 -2.05
N LEU A 61 10.60 -0.65 -1.14
CA LEU A 61 10.40 -2.10 -1.24
C LEU A 61 8.92 -2.50 -1.34
N TYR A 62 8.03 -1.72 -0.73
CA TYR A 62 6.58 -1.94 -0.80
C TYR A 62 5.92 -1.15 -1.94
N TRP A 63 6.31 0.11 -2.12
CA TRP A 63 5.58 1.05 -2.99
C TRP A 63 6.07 1.10 -4.44
N ASN A 64 7.37 0.99 -4.68
CA ASN A 64 7.95 1.04 -6.01
C ASN A 64 9.36 0.41 -6.00
N PRO A 65 9.55 -0.81 -6.52
CA PRO A 65 10.82 -1.50 -6.41
C PRO A 65 11.99 -0.78 -7.08
N ALA A 66 11.75 0.13 -8.03
CA ALA A 66 12.84 0.93 -8.61
C ALA A 66 13.52 1.87 -7.59
N GLY A 67 12.81 2.21 -6.51
CA GLY A 67 13.29 3.15 -5.50
C GLY A 67 14.48 2.66 -4.68
N ILE A 68 14.67 1.34 -4.52
CA ILE A 68 15.79 0.81 -3.72
C ILE A 68 17.17 1.05 -4.35
N ALA A 69 17.21 1.50 -5.62
CA ALA A 69 18.44 1.90 -6.28
C ALA A 69 18.74 3.40 -6.13
N LEU A 70 17.83 4.20 -5.57
CA LEU A 70 17.94 5.67 -5.57
C LEU A 70 18.72 6.25 -4.38
N PHE A 71 18.97 5.45 -3.35
CA PHE A 71 19.78 5.80 -2.19
C PHE A 71 21.01 4.90 -2.11
N ASP A 72 22.03 5.31 -1.35
CA ASP A 72 23.35 4.65 -1.36
C ASP A 72 23.64 3.83 -0.09
N LYS A 73 22.77 3.93 0.92
CA LYS A 73 23.00 3.34 2.24
C LYS A 73 22.22 2.06 2.41
N ASN A 74 22.87 1.00 2.88
CA ASN A 74 22.16 -0.18 3.37
C ASN A 74 21.21 0.24 4.49
N ALA A 75 20.00 -0.30 4.47
CA ALA A 75 18.95 0.10 5.39
C ALA A 75 18.14 -1.12 5.82
N VAL A 76 17.57 -1.02 7.01
CA VAL A 76 16.56 -1.94 7.53
C VAL A 76 15.37 -1.09 7.99
N PHE A 77 14.18 -1.61 7.77
CA PHE A 77 12.92 -0.94 8.06
C PHE A 77 11.99 -1.88 8.81
N PHE A 78 11.35 -1.33 9.83
CA PHE A 78 10.35 -2.02 10.63
C PHE A 78 9.11 -1.14 10.67
N SER A 79 7.95 -1.72 10.41
CA SER A 79 6.67 -1.03 10.50
C SER A 79 5.67 -1.94 11.18
N HIS A 80 5.00 -1.39 12.18
CA HIS A 80 3.88 -2.00 12.87
C HIS A 80 2.62 -1.19 12.56
N THR A 81 1.56 -1.86 12.11
CA THR A 81 0.27 -1.25 11.81
C THR A 81 -0.80 -1.91 12.66
N GLN A 82 -1.42 -1.13 13.55
CA GLN A 82 -2.68 -1.51 14.17
C GLN A 82 -3.81 -1.12 13.22
N TRP A 83 -4.54 -2.11 12.72
CA TRP A 83 -5.67 -1.93 11.83
C TRP A 83 -6.99 -2.10 12.58
N VAL A 84 -8.12 -1.91 11.88
CA VAL A 84 -9.45 -2.03 12.49
C VAL A 84 -9.70 -3.47 12.96
N VAL A 85 -10.52 -3.61 14.01
CA VAL A 85 -10.94 -4.92 14.57
C VAL A 85 -9.75 -5.78 15.02
N ASP A 86 -8.77 -5.13 15.68
CA ASP A 86 -7.60 -5.78 16.29
C ASP A 86 -6.73 -6.61 15.35
N VAL A 87 -6.83 -6.34 14.04
CA VAL A 87 -5.92 -6.85 13.03
C VAL A 87 -4.60 -6.08 13.11
N LYS A 88 -3.48 -6.80 13.15
CA LYS A 88 -2.14 -6.24 13.21
C LYS A 88 -1.34 -6.64 11.99
N MET A 89 -0.56 -5.71 11.44
CA MET A 89 0.33 -5.99 10.31
C MET A 89 1.75 -5.54 10.62
N GLU A 90 2.67 -6.50 10.58
CA GLU A 90 4.10 -6.28 10.71
C GLU A 90 4.75 -6.27 9.33
N TYR A 91 5.68 -5.36 9.12
CA TYR A 91 6.52 -5.31 7.94
C TYR A 91 7.97 -5.15 8.34
N VAL A 92 8.83 -6.01 7.77
CA VAL A 92 10.28 -5.92 7.93
C VAL A 92 10.92 -5.94 6.55
N GLY A 93 11.69 -4.91 6.24
CA GLY A 93 12.40 -4.78 4.97
C GLY A 93 13.89 -4.58 5.19
N ALA A 94 14.72 -5.09 4.30
CA ALA A 94 16.15 -4.81 4.27
C ALA A 94 16.61 -4.59 2.84
N VAL A 95 17.49 -3.60 2.64
CA VAL A 95 18.11 -3.28 1.35
C VAL A 95 19.63 -3.34 1.49
N TYR A 96 20.25 -4.02 0.53
CA TYR A 96 21.69 -4.11 0.37
C TYR A 96 22.12 -3.63 -1.01
N HIS A 97 23.03 -2.65 -1.03
CA HIS A 97 23.61 -2.08 -2.25
C HIS A 97 24.82 -2.91 -2.64
N ILE A 98 24.72 -3.62 -3.76
CA ILE A 98 25.83 -4.43 -4.31
C ILE A 98 26.90 -3.50 -4.86
N ASN A 99 26.48 -2.42 -5.53
CA ASN A 99 27.32 -1.34 -6.03
C ASN A 99 26.46 -0.08 -6.25
N GLN A 100 27.04 0.99 -6.79
CA GLN A 100 26.37 2.29 -7.03
C GLN A 100 25.14 2.23 -7.94
N SER A 101 24.97 1.14 -8.70
CA SER A 101 23.87 1.02 -9.66
C SER A 101 22.96 -0.17 -9.38
N ASN A 102 23.33 -1.11 -8.51
CA ASN A 102 22.61 -2.37 -8.32
C ASN A 102 22.29 -2.56 -6.83
N SER A 103 21.01 -2.78 -6.55
CA SER A 103 20.49 -3.00 -5.22
C SER A 103 19.64 -4.25 -5.19
N ILE A 104 19.73 -4.98 -4.08
CA ILE A 104 18.82 -6.07 -3.76
C ILE A 104 18.14 -5.76 -2.45
N GLY A 105 16.93 -6.29 -2.27
CA GLY A 105 16.26 -6.22 -1.00
C GLY A 105 15.34 -7.39 -0.77
N ALA A 106 15.00 -7.59 0.49
CA ALA A 106 14.04 -8.59 0.92
C ALA A 106 13.05 -7.93 1.89
N ALA A 107 11.80 -8.36 1.83
CA ALA A 107 10.77 -7.88 2.73
C ALA A 107 9.87 -9.03 3.17
N ILE A 108 9.42 -8.96 4.42
CA ILE A 108 8.41 -9.84 4.97
C ILE A 108 7.25 -8.97 5.43
N THR A 109 6.03 -9.37 5.08
CA THR A 109 4.79 -8.83 5.66
C THR A 109 4.07 -9.96 6.37
N TYR A 110 3.64 -9.71 7.60
CA TYR A 110 2.88 -10.65 8.39
C TYR A 110 1.66 -9.96 8.98
N LEU A 111 0.48 -10.32 8.48
CA LEU A 111 -0.79 -9.88 9.05
C LEU A 111 -1.32 -10.96 9.96
N HIS A 112 -1.73 -10.59 11.16
CA HIS A 112 -2.23 -11.52 12.15
C HIS A 112 -3.31 -10.88 13.02
N THR A 113 -4.07 -11.75 13.67
CA THR A 113 -5.09 -11.41 14.67
C THR A 113 -4.74 -12.11 15.99
N GLU A 114 -5.31 -11.62 17.09
CA GLU A 114 -5.33 -12.40 18.33
C GLU A 114 -6.33 -13.56 18.20
N ASP A 115 -6.19 -14.58 19.05
CA ASP A 115 -7.10 -15.73 19.04
C ASP A 115 -8.55 -15.28 19.25
N MET A 116 -9.42 -15.59 18.29
CA MET A 116 -10.83 -15.27 18.32
C MET A 116 -11.65 -16.47 18.77
N VAL A 117 -12.64 -16.23 19.62
CA VAL A 117 -13.61 -17.25 20.02
C VAL A 117 -14.50 -17.57 18.82
N GLU A 118 -14.55 -18.83 18.43
CA GLU A 118 -15.45 -19.28 17.38
C GLU A 118 -16.89 -19.26 17.87
N THR A 119 -17.80 -18.66 17.11
CA THR A 119 -19.23 -18.58 17.44
C THR A 119 -20.07 -19.23 16.35
N THR A 120 -21.21 -19.80 16.73
CA THR A 120 -22.21 -20.34 15.79
C THR A 120 -23.58 -19.80 16.14
N GLU A 121 -24.56 -19.97 15.24
CA GLU A 121 -25.95 -19.57 15.50
C GLU A 121 -26.52 -20.18 16.79
N LEU A 122 -26.11 -21.42 17.11
CA LEU A 122 -26.52 -22.12 18.32
C LEU A 122 -25.65 -21.78 19.55
N GLN A 123 -24.44 -21.26 19.34
CA GLN A 123 -23.49 -20.91 20.40
C GLN A 123 -22.90 -19.50 20.16
N PRO A 124 -23.70 -18.43 20.38
CA PRO A 124 -23.28 -17.06 20.08
C PRO A 124 -22.23 -16.51 21.06
N PHE A 125 -22.07 -17.14 22.22
CA PHE A 125 -21.07 -16.77 23.24
C PHE A 125 -19.79 -17.62 23.15
N GLY A 126 -19.71 -18.50 22.15
CA GLY A 126 -18.53 -19.32 21.89
C GLY A 126 -18.81 -20.81 21.91
N THR A 127 -18.15 -21.53 21.00
CA THR A 127 -18.14 -23.00 20.94
C THR A 127 -17.10 -23.63 21.86
N GLY A 128 -16.22 -22.81 22.45
CA GLY A 128 -15.02 -23.24 23.18
C GLY A 128 -13.81 -23.51 22.28
N ARG A 129 -13.97 -23.39 20.96
CA ARG A 129 -12.87 -23.39 19.98
C ARG A 129 -12.37 -21.98 19.76
N MET A 130 -11.07 -21.86 19.50
CA MET A 130 -10.42 -20.61 19.10
C MET A 130 -9.95 -20.76 17.66
N PHE A 131 -10.00 -19.67 16.89
CA PHE A 131 -9.38 -19.60 15.58
C PHE A 131 -8.60 -18.30 15.44
N SER A 132 -7.57 -18.32 14.60
CA SER A 132 -6.74 -17.17 14.29
C SER A 132 -6.64 -17.00 12.78
N PHE A 133 -6.59 -15.75 12.33
CA PHE A 133 -6.28 -15.41 10.94
C PHE A 133 -4.82 -14.99 10.80
N GLY A 134 -4.14 -15.47 9.76
CA GLY A 134 -2.74 -15.19 9.52
C GLY A 134 -2.36 -15.21 8.04
N ASP A 135 -1.78 -14.10 7.58
CA ASP A 135 -1.25 -13.94 6.23
C ASP A 135 0.24 -13.64 6.26
N PHE A 136 0.96 -14.27 5.35
CA PHE A 136 2.39 -14.12 5.20
C PHE A 136 2.75 -13.79 3.75
N LEU A 137 3.62 -12.80 3.57
CA LEU A 137 4.17 -12.42 2.29
C LEU A 137 5.68 -12.28 2.41
N LEU A 138 6.42 -12.98 1.54
CA LEU A 138 7.86 -12.83 1.39
C LEU A 138 8.15 -12.22 0.02
N GLY A 139 8.83 -11.09 -0.03
CA GLY A 139 9.26 -10.42 -1.25
C GLY A 139 10.77 -10.40 -1.40
N LEU A 140 11.26 -10.71 -2.61
CA LEU A 140 12.63 -10.47 -3.04
C LEU A 140 12.63 -9.44 -4.15
N THR A 141 13.46 -8.42 -4.03
CA THR A 141 13.51 -7.29 -4.96
C THR A 141 14.92 -7.11 -5.50
N TYR A 142 14.99 -6.81 -6.79
CA TYR A 142 16.21 -6.32 -7.44
C TYR A 142 15.89 -5.03 -8.18
N ALA A 143 16.76 -4.04 -8.05
CA ALA A 143 16.65 -2.80 -8.78
C ALA A 143 17.99 -2.31 -9.30
N ARG A 144 17.91 -1.54 -10.37
CA ARG A 144 19.08 -1.01 -11.05
C ARG A 144 18.86 0.42 -11.55
N ASN A 145 19.84 1.29 -11.27
CA ASN A 145 20.01 2.55 -12.00
C ASN A 145 20.57 2.22 -13.39
N MET A 146 19.76 2.43 -14.42
CA MET A 146 20.16 2.23 -15.82
C MET A 146 20.90 3.45 -16.35
N THR A 147 20.51 4.64 -15.89
CA THR A 147 21.17 5.93 -16.14
C THR A 147 21.08 6.79 -14.87
N ASP A 148 21.70 7.97 -14.87
CA ASP A 148 21.57 8.94 -13.76
C ASP A 148 20.13 9.43 -13.55
N GLN A 149 19.29 9.29 -14.57
CA GLN A 149 17.90 9.73 -14.58
C GLN A 149 16.90 8.60 -14.48
N PHE A 150 17.26 7.37 -14.86
CA PHE A 150 16.30 6.27 -15.00
C PHE A 150 16.70 5.04 -14.19
N SER A 151 15.75 4.53 -13.43
CA SER A 151 15.89 3.32 -12.61
C SER A 151 14.73 2.37 -12.85
N PHE A 152 15.02 1.08 -12.77
CA PHE A 152 14.07 0.00 -12.93
C PHE A 152 14.16 -0.95 -11.74
N GLY A 153 13.03 -1.51 -11.32
CA GLY A 153 12.97 -2.51 -10.26
C GLY A 153 11.96 -3.61 -10.56
N LEU A 154 12.26 -4.80 -10.06
CA LEU A 154 11.42 -5.99 -10.12
C LEU A 154 11.39 -6.63 -8.73
N SER A 155 10.20 -7.01 -8.26
CA SER A 155 10.04 -7.88 -7.10
C SER A 155 9.29 -9.15 -7.47
N VAL A 156 9.71 -10.25 -6.85
CA VAL A 156 8.96 -11.51 -6.83
C VAL A 156 8.51 -11.72 -5.39
N LYS A 157 7.21 -11.97 -5.21
CA LYS A 157 6.61 -12.18 -3.90
C LYS A 157 5.95 -13.56 -3.83
N PHE A 158 6.11 -14.23 -2.71
CA PHE A 158 5.40 -15.44 -2.36
C PHE A 158 4.43 -15.15 -1.23
N MET A 159 3.16 -15.43 -1.45
CA MET A 159 2.07 -15.19 -0.52
C MET A 159 1.53 -16.53 -0.01
N HIS A 160 1.20 -16.56 1.28
CA HIS A 160 0.52 -17.64 1.95
C HIS A 160 -0.50 -17.06 2.92
N GLU A 161 -1.76 -17.40 2.72
CA GLU A 161 -2.90 -16.95 3.52
C GLU A 161 -3.60 -18.17 4.12
N THR A 162 -4.00 -18.08 5.39
CA THR A 162 -4.68 -19.15 6.11
C THR A 162 -5.92 -18.60 6.82
N ILE A 163 -7.08 -19.17 6.51
CA ILE A 163 -8.36 -18.88 7.15
C ILE A 163 -8.96 -20.19 7.62
N ALA A 164 -8.90 -20.47 8.92
CA ALA A 164 -9.33 -21.75 9.51
C ALA A 164 -8.66 -22.93 8.75
N ASP A 165 -9.46 -23.78 8.10
CA ASP A 165 -8.99 -24.96 7.38
C ASP A 165 -8.63 -24.69 5.89
N LEU A 166 -8.76 -23.44 5.43
CA LEU A 166 -8.49 -23.04 4.06
C LEU A 166 -7.12 -22.40 3.94
N THR A 167 -6.40 -22.79 2.90
CA THR A 167 -5.07 -22.25 2.56
C THR A 167 -5.09 -21.67 1.17
N MET A 168 -4.48 -20.50 0.99
CA MET A 168 -4.24 -19.91 -0.32
C MET A 168 -2.75 -19.60 -0.50
N ARG A 169 -2.25 -19.80 -1.72
CA ARG A 169 -0.85 -19.55 -2.06
C ARG A 169 -0.75 -18.94 -3.44
N ALA A 170 0.12 -17.95 -3.59
CA ALA A 170 0.36 -17.33 -4.88
C ALA A 170 1.78 -16.79 -5.01
N VAL A 171 2.22 -16.68 -6.27
CA VAL A 171 3.42 -15.93 -6.65
C VAL A 171 2.96 -14.67 -7.35
N LEU A 172 3.45 -13.53 -6.87
CA LEU A 172 3.13 -12.21 -7.39
C LEU A 172 4.39 -11.51 -7.88
N PHE A 173 4.21 -10.55 -8.77
CA PHE A 173 5.26 -9.74 -9.33
C PHE A 173 4.95 -8.26 -9.16
N ASP A 174 5.97 -7.50 -8.80
CA ASP A 174 5.93 -6.05 -8.82
C ASP A 174 6.95 -5.52 -9.82
N LEU A 175 6.56 -4.50 -10.57
CA LEU A 175 7.41 -3.80 -11.51
C LEU A 175 7.42 -2.32 -11.16
N GLY A 176 8.57 -1.69 -11.29
CA GLY A 176 8.76 -0.30 -10.94
C GLY A 176 9.68 0.40 -11.92
N THR A 177 9.36 1.63 -12.25
CA THR A 177 10.25 2.55 -12.93
C THR A 177 10.27 3.89 -12.19
N TYR A 178 11.40 4.57 -12.30
CA TYR A 178 11.60 5.89 -11.73
C TYR A 178 12.40 6.74 -12.70
N TYR A 179 11.96 7.98 -12.93
CA TYR A 179 12.56 8.90 -13.88
C TYR A 179 12.72 10.31 -13.27
N LYS A 180 13.96 10.77 -13.18
CA LYS A 180 14.31 12.16 -12.82
C LYS A 180 14.27 13.01 -14.09
N THR A 181 13.36 13.98 -14.13
CA THR A 181 13.11 14.78 -15.35
C THR A 181 14.24 15.76 -15.69
N GLY A 182 15.15 16.02 -14.75
CA GLY A 182 16.19 17.05 -14.87
C GLY A 182 15.70 18.49 -14.68
N TRP A 183 14.38 18.69 -14.56
CA TRP A 183 13.81 20.00 -14.25
C TRP A 183 13.54 20.14 -12.74
N LYS A 184 14.41 20.91 -12.07
CA LYS A 184 14.44 20.99 -10.60
C LYS A 184 14.52 19.58 -9.98
N SER A 185 13.78 19.33 -8.91
CA SER A 185 13.64 18.02 -8.26
C SER A 185 12.45 17.21 -8.79
N THR A 186 11.89 17.57 -9.95
CA THR A 186 10.69 16.92 -10.48
C THR A 186 11.01 15.50 -10.97
N ARG A 187 10.18 14.57 -10.53
CA ARG A 187 10.34 13.13 -10.73
C ARG A 187 9.01 12.49 -11.10
N PHE A 188 9.10 11.48 -11.94
CA PHE A 188 8.00 10.69 -12.46
C PHE A 188 8.27 9.22 -12.19
N ALA A 189 7.25 8.47 -11.81
CA ALA A 189 7.40 7.05 -11.54
C ALA A 189 6.14 6.28 -11.94
N VAL A 190 6.35 5.03 -12.35
CA VAL A 190 5.26 4.09 -12.66
C VAL A 190 5.53 2.81 -11.90
N SER A 191 4.49 2.23 -11.32
CA SER A 191 4.59 0.92 -10.67
C SER A 191 3.37 0.06 -10.99
N VAL A 192 3.59 -1.25 -11.11
CA VAL A 192 2.55 -2.27 -11.10
C VAL A 192 2.84 -3.17 -9.92
N SER A 193 1.90 -3.28 -8.99
CA SER A 193 2.06 -4.15 -7.82
C SER A 193 1.09 -5.33 -7.87
N ASN A 194 1.51 -6.43 -7.24
CA ASN A 194 0.71 -7.61 -6.97
C ASN A 194 0.16 -8.27 -8.25
N PHE A 195 0.88 -8.18 -9.36
CA PHE A 195 0.50 -8.83 -10.60
C PHE A 195 0.70 -10.35 -10.48
N GLY A 196 -0.33 -11.13 -10.77
CA GLY A 196 -0.28 -12.59 -10.66
C GLY A 196 -1.54 -13.24 -11.23
N ASN A 197 -1.54 -14.57 -11.26
CA ASN A 197 -2.68 -15.35 -11.73
C ASN A 197 -3.82 -15.38 -10.69
N ASP A 198 -5.03 -15.66 -11.17
CA ASP A 198 -6.16 -15.97 -10.31
C ASP A 198 -5.83 -17.14 -9.38
N MET A 199 -6.27 -17.01 -8.13
CA MET A 199 -6.03 -17.97 -7.08
C MET A 199 -7.35 -18.33 -6.39
N ALA A 200 -7.44 -19.57 -5.95
CA ALA A 200 -8.54 -20.09 -5.16
C ALA A 200 -7.97 -20.76 -3.90
N PRO A 201 -8.70 -20.73 -2.78
CA PRO A 201 -8.31 -21.48 -1.60
C PRO A 201 -8.37 -22.99 -1.86
N THR A 202 -7.51 -23.73 -1.17
CA THR A 202 -7.51 -25.19 -1.10
C THR A 202 -7.83 -25.62 0.33
N GLY A 203 -8.55 -26.73 0.47
CA GLY A 203 -9.01 -27.24 1.77
C GLY A 203 -10.48 -27.67 1.71
N THR A 204 -11.02 -28.08 2.85
CA THR A 204 -12.41 -28.50 2.98
C THR A 204 -13.11 -27.61 3.99
N SER A 205 -14.27 -27.07 3.62
CA SER A 205 -15.14 -26.35 4.52
C SER A 205 -16.43 -27.13 4.72
N LEU A 206 -16.94 -27.17 5.95
CA LEU A 206 -18.18 -27.84 6.29
C LEU A 206 -19.32 -26.82 6.33
N ASN A 207 -20.31 -26.98 5.46
CA ASN A 207 -21.55 -26.23 5.54
C ASN A 207 -22.61 -27.06 6.28
N THR A 208 -23.14 -26.53 7.38
CA THR A 208 -24.21 -27.18 8.14
C THR A 208 -25.52 -26.45 7.86
N ASN A 209 -26.51 -27.15 7.31
CA ASN A 209 -27.82 -26.55 7.07
C ASN A 209 -28.67 -26.46 8.36
N LEU A 210 -29.83 -25.81 8.27
CA LEU A 210 -30.79 -25.67 9.40
C LEU A 210 -31.30 -27.01 9.95
N ASN A 211 -31.10 -28.12 9.24
CA ASN A 211 -31.47 -29.49 9.65
C ASN A 211 -30.27 -30.28 10.22
N ASN A 212 -29.14 -29.63 10.51
CA ASN A 212 -27.88 -30.23 10.95
C ASN A 212 -27.22 -31.21 9.95
N GLU A 213 -27.57 -31.15 8.67
CA GLU A 213 -26.89 -31.92 7.63
C GLU A 213 -25.62 -31.19 7.19
N GLN A 214 -24.49 -31.91 7.18
CA GLN A 214 -23.20 -31.38 6.79
C GLN A 214 -22.91 -31.69 5.32
N THR A 215 -22.56 -30.67 4.56
CA THR A 215 -22.08 -30.80 3.18
C THR A 215 -20.64 -30.29 3.12
N GLU A 216 -19.73 -31.09 2.57
CA GLU A 216 -18.35 -30.68 2.32
C GLU A 216 -18.27 -29.80 1.06
N ILE A 217 -17.61 -28.66 1.20
CA ILE A 217 -17.25 -27.76 0.11
C ILE A 217 -15.76 -27.92 -0.13
N THR A 218 -15.40 -28.30 -1.35
CA THR A 218 -14.01 -28.50 -1.78
C THR A 218 -13.67 -27.73 -3.07
N GLU A 219 -14.69 -27.24 -3.78
CA GLU A 219 -14.53 -26.42 -4.98
C GLU A 219 -14.82 -24.95 -4.66
N TYR A 220 -13.84 -24.10 -4.95
CA TYR A 220 -13.90 -22.66 -4.69
C TYR A 220 -13.68 -21.87 -5.98
N GLN A 221 -14.28 -20.70 -6.06
CA GLN A 221 -14.08 -19.77 -7.17
C GLN A 221 -12.67 -19.15 -7.09
N SER A 222 -12.06 -18.93 -8.26
CA SER A 222 -10.77 -18.26 -8.37
C SER A 222 -10.95 -16.77 -8.62
N PHE A 223 -10.13 -15.95 -7.96
CA PHE A 223 -10.12 -14.50 -8.16
C PHE A 223 -8.69 -13.98 -8.28
N ALA A 224 -8.52 -12.92 -9.05
CA ALA A 224 -7.25 -12.23 -9.23
C ALA A 224 -6.76 -11.60 -7.91
N PRO A 225 -5.44 -11.48 -7.69
CA PRO A 225 -4.90 -10.63 -6.63
C PRO A 225 -5.26 -9.15 -6.88
N PRO A 226 -5.15 -8.28 -5.86
CA PRO A 226 -5.45 -6.86 -5.97
C PRO A 226 -4.30 -6.16 -6.69
N THR A 227 -4.28 -6.29 -8.01
CA THR A 227 -3.28 -5.69 -8.89
C THR A 227 -3.57 -4.21 -9.01
N VAL A 228 -2.55 -3.38 -8.79
CA VAL A 228 -2.68 -1.93 -8.88
C VAL A 228 -1.61 -1.37 -9.80
N PHE A 229 -2.07 -0.66 -10.84
CA PHE A 229 -1.22 0.17 -11.68
C PHE A 229 -1.19 1.59 -11.11
N ARG A 230 0.00 2.16 -10.92
CA ARG A 230 0.20 3.47 -10.31
C ARG A 230 1.09 4.34 -11.17
N ILE A 231 0.71 5.61 -11.30
CA ILE A 231 1.54 6.65 -11.92
C ILE A 231 1.68 7.79 -10.91
N GLY A 232 2.90 8.21 -10.61
CA GLY A 232 3.19 9.29 -9.67
C GLY A 232 4.04 10.39 -10.29
N ILE A 233 3.79 11.62 -9.87
CA ILE A 233 4.66 12.78 -10.06
C ILE A 233 4.94 13.38 -8.68
N ALA A 234 6.19 13.71 -8.40
CA ALA A 234 6.56 14.40 -7.18
C ALA A 234 7.67 15.44 -7.44
N GLY A 235 7.87 16.34 -6.48
CA GLY A 235 8.97 17.29 -6.50
C GLY A 235 8.97 18.20 -5.28
N GLU A 236 10.08 18.87 -5.07
CA GLU A 236 10.21 19.87 -4.00
C GLU A 236 9.59 21.19 -4.46
N LEU A 237 8.49 21.58 -3.80
CA LEU A 237 7.81 22.85 -3.99
C LEU A 237 8.59 24.00 -3.32
N MET A 238 9.28 23.69 -2.23
CA MET A 238 10.19 24.60 -1.53
C MET A 238 11.39 23.81 -1.02
N ASP A 239 12.58 24.34 -1.24
CA ASP A 239 13.83 23.82 -0.70
C ASP A 239 14.71 24.99 -0.25
N ARG A 240 14.86 25.15 1.06
CA ARG A 240 15.63 26.20 1.75
C ARG A 240 16.39 25.57 2.91
N GLU A 241 17.43 26.24 3.42
CA GLU A 241 18.34 25.70 4.46
C GLU A 241 17.67 24.92 5.60
N ASN A 242 16.54 25.40 6.12
CA ASN A 242 15.84 24.78 7.25
C ASN A 242 14.44 24.24 6.90
N HIS A 243 14.02 24.35 5.64
CA HIS A 243 12.64 24.10 5.23
C HIS A 243 12.60 23.39 3.86
N ARG A 244 12.11 22.16 3.84
CA ARG A 244 11.82 21.44 2.60
C ARG A 244 10.35 21.05 2.55
N VAL A 245 9.69 21.28 1.41
CA VAL A 245 8.31 20.88 1.16
C VAL A 245 8.26 20.07 -0.11
N THR A 246 7.94 18.79 0.03
CA THR A 246 7.70 17.85 -1.06
C THR A 246 6.21 17.77 -1.34
N GLY A 247 5.83 17.88 -2.62
CA GLY A 247 4.47 17.60 -3.08
C GLY A 247 4.44 16.37 -3.98
N SER A 248 3.37 15.58 -3.91
CA SER A 248 3.16 14.43 -4.77
C SER A 248 1.70 14.29 -5.22
N ILE A 249 1.53 13.83 -6.46
CA ILE A 249 0.25 13.47 -7.06
C ILE A 249 0.41 12.06 -7.64
N GLN A 250 -0.52 11.17 -7.32
CA GLN A 250 -0.49 9.79 -7.79
C GLN A 250 -1.87 9.36 -8.27
N LEU A 251 -1.93 8.79 -9.47
CA LEU A 251 -3.10 8.09 -9.97
C LEU A 251 -2.95 6.60 -9.69
N ASN A 252 -3.98 5.98 -9.14
CA ASN A 252 -4.07 4.55 -8.89
C ASN A 252 -5.22 3.96 -9.72
N HIS A 253 -4.91 2.92 -10.48
CA HIS A 253 -5.85 2.11 -11.23
C HIS A 253 -5.80 0.66 -10.68
N PRO A 254 -6.62 0.35 -9.66
CA PRO A 254 -6.78 -1.00 -9.16
C PRO A 254 -7.70 -1.83 -10.06
N ASN A 255 -7.50 -3.15 -10.10
CA ASN A 255 -8.39 -4.06 -10.83
C ASN A 255 -9.73 -4.33 -10.10
N ASP A 256 -9.77 -4.09 -8.79
CA ASP A 256 -10.84 -4.51 -7.87
C ASP A 256 -11.51 -3.35 -7.13
N ASN A 257 -11.26 -2.10 -7.52
CA ASN A 257 -11.83 -0.93 -6.87
C ASN A 257 -11.95 0.25 -7.85
N ALA A 258 -12.49 1.36 -7.36
CA ALA A 258 -12.50 2.63 -8.05
C ALA A 258 -11.08 3.17 -8.28
N GLU A 259 -10.86 3.73 -9.46
CA GLU A 259 -9.72 4.60 -9.72
C GLU A 259 -9.70 5.76 -8.72
N ASN A 260 -8.52 6.10 -8.24
CA ASN A 260 -8.35 7.20 -7.31
C ASN A 260 -7.08 8.00 -7.59
N VAL A 261 -7.16 9.29 -7.29
CA VAL A 261 -6.03 10.22 -7.27
C VAL A 261 -5.70 10.51 -5.81
N ASN A 262 -4.44 10.29 -5.45
CA ASN A 262 -3.92 10.60 -4.13
C ASN A 262 -3.02 11.84 -4.22
N LEU A 263 -3.20 12.75 -3.28
CA LEU A 263 -2.39 13.94 -3.10
C LEU A 263 -1.59 13.79 -1.81
N GLY A 264 -0.30 14.08 -1.85
CA GLY A 264 0.59 14.01 -0.70
C GLY A 264 1.40 15.28 -0.55
N MET A 265 1.66 15.66 0.71
CA MET A 265 2.58 16.73 1.06
C MET A 265 3.41 16.32 2.27
N GLU A 266 4.72 16.57 2.21
CA GLU A 266 5.66 16.35 3.31
C GLU A 266 6.44 17.65 3.54
N TYR A 267 6.49 18.11 4.78
CA TYR A 267 7.26 19.28 5.20
C TYR A 267 8.30 18.87 6.23
N TRP A 268 9.57 19.13 5.93
CA TRP A 268 10.70 18.94 6.83
C TRP A 268 11.16 20.28 7.39
N TRP A 269 11.32 20.31 8.71
CA TRP A 269 12.03 21.37 9.42
C TRP A 269 13.40 20.87 9.86
N LYS A 270 14.46 21.52 9.35
CA LYS A 270 15.87 21.23 9.65
C LYS A 270 16.24 19.75 9.48
N GLU A 271 15.64 19.05 8.52
CA GLU A 271 15.85 17.61 8.31
C GLU A 271 15.60 16.75 9.56
N THR A 272 14.91 17.28 10.58
CA THR A 272 14.74 16.63 11.89
C THR A 272 13.29 16.29 12.14
N LEU A 273 12.38 17.24 11.93
CA LEU A 273 10.95 17.07 12.18
C LEU A 273 10.17 17.13 10.87
N ALA A 274 9.41 16.07 10.59
CA ALA A 274 8.55 15.97 9.42
C ALA A 274 7.08 16.10 9.81
N PHE A 275 6.32 16.85 9.02
CA PHE A 275 4.86 16.87 9.04
C PHE A 275 4.34 16.41 7.68
N ARG A 276 3.31 15.58 7.69
CA ARG A 276 2.76 14.96 6.49
C ARG A 276 1.26 15.08 6.47
N SER A 277 0.73 15.28 5.28
CA SER A 277 -0.70 15.25 5.04
C SER A 277 -0.99 14.59 3.70
N GLY A 278 -2.08 13.84 3.64
CA GLY A 278 -2.53 13.14 2.47
C GLY A 278 -4.02 13.26 2.25
N TYR A 279 -4.44 13.18 0.98
CA TYR A 279 -5.83 13.10 0.59
C TYR A 279 -6.02 12.07 -0.53
N LYS A 280 -6.92 11.11 -0.32
CA LYS A 280 -7.30 10.07 -1.30
C LYS A 280 -8.69 10.40 -1.85
N THR A 281 -8.83 10.59 -3.16
CA THR A 281 -10.16 10.73 -3.78
C THR A 281 -10.84 9.36 -3.90
N ALA A 282 -12.18 9.31 -3.97
CA ALA A 282 -12.94 8.08 -4.24
C ALA A 282 -12.75 6.92 -3.23
N GLN A 283 -12.05 7.16 -2.11
CA GLN A 283 -11.98 6.30 -0.93
C GLN A 283 -12.67 7.06 0.21
N VAL A 284 -13.90 6.69 0.56
CA VAL A 284 -14.70 7.46 1.53
C VAL A 284 -14.27 7.14 2.96
N GLU A 285 -13.85 5.91 3.18
CA GLU A 285 -13.49 5.33 4.48
C GLU A 285 -12.16 5.87 5.02
N GLU A 286 -11.23 6.26 4.13
CA GLU A 286 -9.87 6.70 4.48
C GLU A 286 -9.38 7.88 3.62
N SER A 287 -10.26 8.86 3.42
CA SER A 287 -10.02 9.99 2.52
C SER A 287 -8.89 10.94 2.95
N PHE A 288 -8.55 11.03 4.23
CA PHE A 288 -7.56 11.98 4.75
C PHE A 288 -6.56 11.29 5.69
N SER A 289 -5.30 11.66 5.60
CA SER A 289 -4.26 11.18 6.51
C SER A 289 -3.32 12.29 6.96
N LEU A 290 -2.77 12.10 8.16
CA LEU A 290 -1.78 12.98 8.77
C LEU A 290 -0.65 12.12 9.34
N GLY A 291 0.56 12.67 9.35
CA GLY A 291 1.71 11.99 9.94
C GLY A 291 2.72 12.98 10.51
N VAL A 292 3.46 12.53 11.52
CA VAL A 292 4.63 13.24 12.06
C VAL A 292 5.80 12.27 12.07
N GLY A 293 7.00 12.75 11.81
CA GLY A 293 8.22 11.95 11.85
C GLY A 293 9.38 12.70 12.49
N LEU A 294 10.28 11.95 13.12
CA LEU A 294 11.54 12.46 13.65
C LEU A 294 12.69 11.73 12.99
N HIS A 295 13.72 12.47 12.61
CA HIS A 295 14.97 11.96 12.09
C HIS A 295 16.08 12.26 13.10
N PHE A 296 16.75 11.20 13.56
CA PHE A 296 17.91 11.28 14.43
C PHE A 296 19.17 10.89 13.64
N PRO A 297 20.30 11.59 13.85
CA PRO A 297 21.57 11.30 13.18
C PRO A 297 22.22 9.98 13.63
#